data_AF-A0A940SSE2-F1
#
_entry.id   AF-A0A940SSE2-F1
#
_cell.length_a   1.000
_cell.length_b   1.000
_cell.length_c   1.000
_cell.angle_alpha   90.00
_cell.angle_beta   90.00
_cell.angle_gamma   90.00
#
_symmetry.space_group_name_H-M   'P 1'
#
loop_
_entity.id
_entity.type
_entity.pdbx_description
1 polymer ?
#
loop_
_entity_poly.entity_id
_entity_poly.type
_entity_poly.pdbx_seq_one_letter_code
_entity_poly.pdbx_strand_id
1 'polypeptide(L)'
;MKLLLEFNPTEDGYIVNLDKLSEFSVKIPGNSDQIASLPAILKNFVRTWESENQMKSEKYRSEFPYILRIKSRSFYQASVYRIQEIFENNQPERIDLEEIHALNQTEFNSLARELTALRA
;
A
#
# COMPACT_ATOMS: atom_id res chain seq x y z
N MET A 1 3.01 10.55 11.60
CA MET A 1 2.59 11.09 10.29
C MET A 1 2.10 9.93 9.43
N LYS A 2 0.84 9.91 9.00
CA LYS A 2 0.25 8.79 8.25
C LYS A 2 0.51 8.90 6.74
N LEU A 3 0.44 7.80 6.00
CA LEU A 3 0.43 7.77 4.53
C LEU A 3 -0.82 7.01 4.11
N LEU A 4 -1.79 7.70 3.52
CA LEU A 4 -3.13 7.18 3.31
C LEU A 4 -3.36 6.85 1.83
N LEU A 5 -3.88 5.65 1.59
CA LEU A 5 -4.56 5.31 0.35
C LEU A 5 -6.01 5.80 0.47
N GLU A 6 -6.40 6.72 -0.41
CA GLU A 6 -7.76 7.23 -0.49
C GLU A 6 -8.48 6.56 -1.66
N PHE A 7 -9.63 5.95 -1.40
CA PHE A 7 -10.41 5.22 -2.40
C PHE A 7 -11.67 6.01 -2.70
N ASN A 8 -11.74 6.57 -3.90
CA ASN A 8 -12.87 7.38 -4.34
C ASN A 8 -13.74 6.53 -5.26
N PRO A 9 -14.99 6.20 -4.86
CA PRO A 9 -15.85 5.34 -5.67
C PRO A 9 -16.22 6.01 -7.00
N THR A 10 -16.41 5.18 -8.01
CA THR A 10 -16.82 5.51 -9.38
C THR A 10 -17.84 4.47 -9.85
N GLU A 11 -18.50 4.69 -11.00
CA GLU A 11 -19.49 3.75 -11.54
C GLU A 11 -18.93 2.33 -11.75
N ASP A 12 -17.65 2.18 -12.08
CA ASP A 12 -17.01 0.88 -12.38
C ASP A 12 -16.02 0.37 -11.32
N GLY A 13 -15.86 1.07 -10.20
CA GLY A 13 -14.81 0.77 -9.23
C GLY A 13 -14.33 1.99 -8.47
N TYR A 14 -13.02 2.19 -8.38
CA TYR A 14 -12.41 3.20 -7.52
C TYR A 14 -11.29 3.96 -8.23
N ILE A 15 -11.15 5.24 -7.91
CA ILE A 15 -9.92 6.01 -8.11
C ILE A 15 -9.15 6.01 -6.80
N VAL A 16 -7.95 5.43 -6.82
CA VAL A 16 -7.09 5.31 -5.65
C VAL A 16 -5.98 6.34 -5.72
N ASN A 17 -5.87 7.16 -4.68
CA ASN A 17 -4.87 8.23 -4.56
C ASN A 17 -3.99 8.03 -3.32
N LEU A 18 -2.81 8.65 -3.33
CA LEU A 18 -1.96 8.78 -2.14
C LEU A 18 -1.97 10.23 -1.65
N ASP A 19 -2.37 10.43 -0.39
CA ASP A 19 -2.60 11.77 0.19
C ASP A 19 -1.36 12.69 0.19
N LYS A 20 -0.16 12.11 0.16
CA LYS A 20 1.13 12.83 0.15
C LYS A 20 1.88 12.74 -1.17
N LEU A 21 1.33 12.05 -2.17
CA LEU A 21 1.96 11.81 -3.46
C LEU A 21 0.90 12.02 -4.55
N SER A 22 0.67 13.28 -4.89
CA SER A 22 -0.38 13.70 -5.83
C SER A 22 -0.22 13.16 -7.25
N GLU A 23 1.01 12.77 -7.62
CA GLU A 23 1.28 12.12 -8.91
C GLU A 23 0.76 10.68 -8.97
N PHE A 24 0.44 10.06 -7.82
CA PHE A 24 -0.17 8.74 -7.79
C PHE A 24 -1.69 8.84 -7.82
N SER A 25 -2.27 8.46 -8.96
CA SER A 25 -3.70 8.24 -9.12
C SER A 25 -3.93 7.06 -10.06
N VAL A 26 -4.72 6.07 -9.64
CA VAL A 26 -5.01 4.89 -10.45
C VAL A 26 -6.48 4.47 -10.36
N LYS A 27 -7.08 4.13 -11.51
CA LYS A 27 -8.41 3.52 -11.55
C LYS A 27 -8.28 2.01 -11.34
N ILE A 28 -8.96 1.48 -10.32
CA ILE A 28 -9.05 0.05 -10.03
C ILE A 28 -10.51 -0.37 -10.15
N PRO A 29 -10.84 -1.35 -11.00
CA PRO A 29 -12.18 -1.92 -11.07
C PRO A 29 -12.63 -2.46 -9.71
N GLY A 30 -13.93 -2.38 -9.42
CA GLY A 30 -14.49 -2.80 -8.12
C GLY A 30 -14.47 -4.32 -7.84
N ASN A 31 -13.75 -5.12 -8.62
CA ASN A 31 -13.63 -6.55 -8.40
C ASN A 31 -12.37 -6.89 -7.58
N SER A 32 -12.47 -7.93 -6.75
CA SER A 32 -11.42 -8.36 -5.80
C SER A 32 -10.09 -8.72 -6.46
N ASP A 33 -10.14 -9.25 -7.68
CA ASP A 33 -8.96 -9.67 -8.45
C ASP A 33 -8.11 -8.49 -8.91
N GLN A 34 -8.75 -7.38 -9.32
CA GLN A 34 -8.02 -6.17 -9.72
C GLN A 34 -7.47 -5.42 -8.51
N ILE A 35 -8.13 -5.48 -7.35
CA ILE A 35 -7.58 -4.94 -6.09
C ILE A 35 -6.27 -5.62 -5.72
N ALA A 36 -6.11 -6.91 -6.06
CA ALA A 36 -4.85 -7.64 -5.86
C ALA A 36 -3.66 -7.05 -6.65
N SER A 37 -3.91 -6.24 -7.68
CA SER A 37 -2.87 -5.61 -8.50
C SER A 37 -2.31 -4.32 -7.88
N LEU A 38 -2.97 -3.73 -6.89
CA LEU A 38 -2.59 -2.44 -6.27
C LEU A 38 -1.13 -2.39 -5.77
N PRO A 39 -0.56 -3.40 -5.11
CA PRO A 39 0.86 -3.34 -4.73
C PRO A 39 1.81 -3.39 -5.92
N ALA A 40 1.47 -4.11 -6.99
CA ALA A 40 2.28 -4.13 -8.20
C ALA A 40 2.27 -2.74 -8.86
N ILE A 41 1.11 -2.07 -8.86
CA ILE A 41 0.96 -0.69 -9.32
C ILE A 41 1.80 0.27 -8.47
N LEU A 42 1.70 0.21 -7.13
CA LEU A 42 2.51 1.01 -6.21
C LEU A 42 4.01 0.79 -6.42
N LYS A 43 4.42 -0.47 -6.65
CA LYS A 43 5.82 -0.83 -6.94
C LYS A 43 6.31 -0.23 -8.24
N ASN A 44 5.49 -0.27 -9.29
CA ASN A 44 5.83 0.34 -10.56
C ASN A 44 5.90 1.87 -10.44
N PHE A 45 4.95 2.50 -9.76
CA PHE A 45 4.99 3.94 -9.48
C PHE A 45 6.29 4.34 -8.78
N VAL A 46 6.68 3.66 -7.71
CA VAL A 46 7.93 3.93 -7.00
C VAL A 46 9.14 3.79 -7.92
N ARG A 47 9.19 2.74 -8.75
CA ARG A 47 10.31 2.54 -9.69
C ARG A 47 10.38 3.65 -10.73
N THR A 48 9.25 4.04 -11.30
CA THR A 48 9.15 5.15 -12.26
C THR A 48 9.62 6.44 -11.60
N TRP A 49 9.08 6.77 -10.43
CA TRP A 49 9.46 7.94 -9.66
C TRP A 49 10.98 7.95 -9.37
N GLU A 50 11.57 6.83 -8.96
CA GLU A 50 13.02 6.73 -8.70
C GLU A 50 13.87 6.93 -9.97
N SER A 51 13.37 6.48 -11.13
CA SER A 51 14.07 6.63 -12.41
C SER A 51 14.01 8.06 -12.95
N GLU A 52 12.89 8.75 -12.74
CA GLU A 52 12.64 10.11 -13.21
C GLU A 52 13.26 11.16 -12.27
N ASN A 53 13.29 10.87 -10.97
CA ASN A 53 13.71 11.80 -9.94
C ASN A 53 15.06 11.39 -9.33
N GLN A 54 16.12 11.31 -10.15
CA GLN A 54 17.50 11.02 -9.72
C GLN A 54 17.98 11.96 -8.59
N MET A 55 17.59 11.70 -7.34
CA MET A 55 18.00 12.23 -6.02
C MET A 55 18.33 13.74 -5.85
N LYS A 56 18.23 14.58 -6.88
CA LYS A 56 18.86 15.92 -6.92
C LYS A 56 17.89 17.08 -7.15
N SER A 57 16.62 16.80 -7.42
CA SER A 57 15.62 17.85 -7.60
C SER A 57 15.00 18.24 -6.26
N GLU A 58 15.18 19.51 -5.90
CA GLU A 58 14.67 20.13 -4.67
C GLU A 58 13.14 20.05 -4.56
N LYS A 59 12.47 19.93 -5.71
CA LYS A 59 11.02 19.73 -5.86
C LYS A 59 10.51 18.45 -5.18
N TYR A 60 11.32 17.39 -5.14
CA TYR A 60 10.91 16.05 -4.71
C TYR A 60 11.46 15.64 -3.35
N ARG A 61 12.17 16.56 -2.68
CA ARG A 61 12.77 16.33 -1.36
C ARG A 61 11.72 16.07 -0.28
N SER A 62 10.55 16.67 -0.40
CA SER A 62 9.40 16.48 0.50
C SER A 62 8.71 15.12 0.30
N GLU A 63 8.79 14.55 -0.91
CA GLU A 63 8.13 13.30 -1.30
C GLU A 63 8.97 12.06 -0.95
N PHE A 64 10.30 12.21 -0.98
CA PHE A 64 11.26 11.12 -0.76
C PHE A 64 11.01 10.28 0.51
N PRO A 65 10.68 10.86 1.69
CA PRO A 65 10.36 10.08 2.88
C PRO A 65 9.13 9.16 2.69
N TYR A 66 8.14 9.57 1.89
CA TYR A 66 6.95 8.77 1.61
C TYR A 66 7.26 7.64 0.63
N ILE A 67 8.10 7.89 -0.38
CA ILE A 67 8.57 6.85 -1.30
C ILE A 67 9.30 5.73 -0.54
N LEU A 68 10.21 6.07 0.37
CA LEU A 68 10.89 5.09 1.23
C LEU A 68 9.91 4.29 2.11
N ARG A 69 8.83 4.93 2.58
CA ARG A 69 7.78 4.27 3.36
C ARG A 69 6.96 3.30 2.51
N ILE A 70 6.55 3.69 1.30
CA ILE A 70 5.89 2.75 0.37
C ILE A 70 6.80 1.54 0.13
N LYS A 71 8.10 1.76 -0.06
CA LYS A 71 9.07 0.68 -0.27
C LYS A 71 9.17 -0.31 0.88
N SER A 72 9.15 0.20 2.11
CA SER A 72 9.31 -0.62 3.30
C SER A 72 8.00 -1.24 3.80
N ARG A 73 6.84 -0.72 3.37
CA ARG A 73 5.54 -1.04 3.98
C ARG A 73 4.50 -1.64 3.02
N SER A 74 4.50 -1.26 1.75
CA SER A 74 3.37 -1.50 0.82
C SER A 74 3.55 -2.70 -0.12
N PHE A 75 4.69 -3.39 -0.09
CA PHE A 75 5.00 -4.48 -1.04
C PHE A 75 4.74 -5.89 -0.52
N TYR A 76 4.11 -6.04 0.64
CA TYR A 76 3.88 -7.36 1.24
C TYR A 76 2.53 -7.94 0.81
N GLN A 77 2.50 -9.25 0.58
CA GLN A 77 1.29 -9.98 0.20
C GLN A 77 0.17 -9.85 1.26
N ALA A 78 0.53 -9.73 2.54
CA ALA A 78 -0.42 -9.47 3.61
C ALA A 78 -1.12 -8.10 3.49
N SER A 79 -0.45 -7.11 2.88
CA SER A 79 -1.06 -5.82 2.54
C SER A 79 -2.15 -5.97 1.46
N VAL A 80 -2.01 -6.92 0.54
CA VAL A 80 -3.06 -7.25 -0.45
C VAL A 80 -4.26 -7.84 0.24
N TYR A 81 -4.05 -8.88 1.04
CA TYR A 81 -5.13 -9.58 1.73
C TYR A 81 -5.90 -8.64 2.65
N ARG A 82 -5.23 -7.74 3.37
CA ARG A 82 -5.92 -6.81 4.25
C ARG A 82 -6.73 -5.77 3.47
N ILE A 83 -6.20 -5.26 2.34
CA ILE A 83 -6.98 -4.37 1.47
C ILE A 83 -8.20 -5.14 0.95
N GLN A 84 -8.03 -6.34 0.41
CA GLN A 84 -9.13 -7.19 -0.05
C GLN A 84 -10.16 -7.46 1.05
N GLU A 85 -9.73 -7.86 2.24
CA GLU A 85 -10.61 -8.11 3.39
C GLU A 85 -11.36 -6.84 3.80
N ILE A 86 -10.69 -5.68 3.82
CA ILE A 86 -11.37 -4.41 4.07
C ILE A 86 -12.45 -4.24 3.01
N PHE A 87 -12.13 -4.36 1.72
CA PHE A 87 -13.09 -4.23 0.62
C PHE A 87 -14.25 -5.24 0.66
N GLU A 88 -14.00 -6.46 1.10
CA GLU A 88 -15.02 -7.51 1.26
C GLU A 88 -15.97 -7.22 2.43
N ASN A 89 -15.47 -6.56 3.50
CA ASN A 89 -16.24 -6.29 4.70
C ASN A 89 -16.85 -4.88 4.76
N ASN A 90 -16.25 -3.89 4.10
CA ASN A 90 -16.65 -2.49 4.06
C ASN A 90 -16.02 -1.79 2.84
N GLN A 91 -16.76 -0.98 2.08
CA GLN A 91 -16.14 -0.13 1.05
C GLN A 91 -15.28 0.94 1.75
N PRO A 92 -13.94 0.85 1.73
CA PRO A 92 -13.13 1.77 2.51
C PRO A 92 -13.07 3.12 1.83
N GLU A 93 -13.20 4.20 2.60
CA GLU A 93 -12.88 5.54 2.09
C GLU A 93 -11.36 5.79 2.14
N ARG A 94 -10.68 5.29 3.18
CA ARG A 94 -9.25 5.53 3.44
C ARG A 94 -8.60 4.36 4.15
N ILE A 95 -7.36 4.03 3.78
CA ILE A 95 -6.54 3.02 4.45
C ILE A 95 -5.17 3.61 4.79
N ASP A 96 -4.74 3.48 6.04
CA ASP A 96 -3.39 3.84 6.48
C ASP A 96 -2.39 2.72 6.16
N LEU A 97 -1.40 3.03 5.33
CA LEU A 97 -0.36 2.07 4.95
C LEU A 97 0.51 1.62 6.14
N GLU A 98 0.59 2.40 7.22
CA GLU A 98 1.29 1.95 8.44
C GLU A 98 0.46 0.98 9.28
N GLU A 99 -0.86 1.11 9.31
CA GLU A 99 -1.75 0.17 10.02
C GLU A 99 -1.66 -1.21 9.38
N ILE A 100 -1.62 -1.27 8.05
CA ILE A 100 -1.37 -2.50 7.31
C ILE A 100 -0.03 -3.13 7.74
N HIS A 101 1.04 -2.34 7.87
CA HIS A 101 2.34 -2.88 8.24
C HIS A 101 2.43 -3.38 9.69
N ALA A 102 1.82 -2.67 10.64
CA ALA A 102 1.85 -3.06 12.05
C ALA A 102 1.11 -4.38 12.30
N LEU A 103 -0.01 -4.60 11.59
CA LEU A 103 -0.74 -5.87 11.62
C LEU A 103 0.10 -7.01 11.03
N ASN A 104 0.79 -6.77 9.91
CA ASN A 104 1.68 -7.75 9.29
C ASN A 104 2.81 -8.20 10.23
N GLN A 105 3.43 -7.29 10.98
CA GLN A 105 4.45 -7.67 11.97
C GLN A 105 3.86 -8.51 13.09
N THR A 106 2.64 -8.21 13.53
CA THR A 106 2.00 -8.92 14.64
C THR A 106 1.65 -10.35 14.24
N GLU A 107 1.06 -10.55 13.06
CA GLU A 107 0.73 -11.88 12.52
C GLU A 107 1.97 -12.70 12.18
N PHE A 108 2.97 -12.10 11.53
CA PHE A 108 4.25 -12.76 11.26
C PHE A 108 4.94 -13.20 12.57
N ASN A 109 4.97 -12.33 13.58
CA ASN A 109 5.53 -12.67 14.88
C ASN A 109 4.73 -13.76 15.59
N SER A 110 3.41 -13.83 15.39
CA SER A 110 2.57 -14.92 15.92
C SER A 110 2.92 -16.25 15.26
N LEU A 111 2.95 -16.30 13.93
CA LEU A 111 3.32 -17.48 13.15
C LEU A 111 4.76 -17.95 13.45
N ALA A 112 5.70 -17.02 13.58
CA ALA A 112 7.08 -17.34 13.93
C ALA A 112 7.19 -17.97 15.33
N ARG A 113 6.39 -17.49 16.30
CA ARG A 113 6.33 -18.09 17.65
C ARG A 113 5.72 -19.49 17.63
N GLU A 114 4.63 -19.70 16.90
CA GLU A 114 4.00 -21.02 16.75
C GLU A 114 4.95 -22.03 16.10
N LEU A 115 5.65 -21.65 15.04
CA LEU A 115 6.66 -22.48 14.37
C LEU A 115 7.85 -22.80 15.27
N THR A 116 8.24 -21.88 16.15
CA THR A 116 9.31 -22.11 17.13
C THR A 116 8.84 -23.04 18.24
N ALA A 117 7.60 -22.89 18.71
CA ALA A 117 6.99 -23.77 19.70
C ALA A 117 6.77 -25.20 19.19
N LEU A 118 6.51 -25.38 17.89
CA LEU A 118 6.40 -26.70 17.25
C LEU A 118 7.75 -27.40 17.04
N ARG A 119 8.87 -26.68 17.19
CA ARG A 119 10.24 -27.21 17.02
C ARG A 119 10.97 -27.44 18.35
N ALA A 120 10.38 -27.04 19.47
CA ALA A 120 10.89 -27.24 20.83
C ALA A 120 10.24 -28.50 21.44
#